data_AF-K1ZXI0-F1
#
_entry.id   AF-K1ZXI0-F1
#
_cell.length_a   1.000
_cell.length_b   1.000
_cell.length_c   1.000
_cell.angle_alpha   90.00
_cell.angle_beta   90.00
_cell.angle_gamma   90.00
#
_symmetry.space_group_name_H-M   'P 1'
#
loop_
_entity.id
_entity.type
_entity.pdbx_description
1 polymer ?
#
loop_
_entity_poly.entity_id
_entity_poly.type
_entity_poly.pdbx_seq_one_letter_code
_entity_poly.pdbx_strand_id
1 'polypeptide(L)' 'MHDIRAIRENPAAFEAALERRGLSGISSQVLTLDESRRAKIRAAETATAAQNAASKEAG' A
#
# COMPACT_ATOMS: atom_id res chain seq x y z
N MET A 1 -10.69 -9.33 -8.42
CA MET A 1 -9.75 -8.45 -7.69
C MET A 1 -9.23 -9.26 -6.51
N HIS A 2 -7.92 -9.45 -6.35
CA HIS A 2 -7.38 -10.10 -5.15
C HIS A 2 -7.48 -9.15 -3.96
N ASP A 3 -7.77 -9.67 -2.76
CA ASP A 3 -7.69 -8.88 -1.55
C ASP A 3 -6.21 -8.59 -1.23
N ILE A 4 -5.82 -7.32 -1.24
CA ILE A 4 -4.46 -6.88 -0.93
C ILE A 4 -4.06 -7.20 0.52
N ARG A 5 -5.01 -7.35 1.44
CA ARG A 5 -4.73 -7.83 2.81
C ARG A 5 -4.23 -9.26 2.80
N ALA A 6 -4.93 -10.15 2.09
CA ALA A 6 -4.53 -11.55 1.97
C ALA A 6 -3.13 -11.70 1.34
N ILE A 7 -2.78 -10.86 0.35
CA ILE A 7 -1.43 -10.85 -0.25
C ILE A 7 -0.38 -10.38 0.76
N ARG A 8 -0.67 -9.38 1.60
CA ARG A 8 0.27 -8.92 2.65
C ARG A 8 0.48 -9.95 3.76
N GLU A 9 -0.59 -10.64 4.15
CA GLU A 9 -0.55 -11.63 5.22
C GLU A 9 0.14 -12.92 4.79
N ASN A 10 0.01 -13.30 3.50
CA ASN A 10 0.69 -14.47 2.96
C ASN A 10 1.27 -14.25 1.55
N PRO A 11 2.36 -13.46 1.43
CA PRO A 11 3.00 -13.17 0.14
C PRO A 11 3.51 -14.41 -0.57
N ALA A 12 3.98 -15.40 0.21
CA ALA A 12 4.56 -16.63 -0.29
C ALA A 12 3.51 -17.55 -0.93
N ALA A 13 2.31 -17.65 -0.34
CA ALA A 13 1.22 -18.42 -0.95
C ALA A 13 0.75 -17.80 -2.26
N PHE A 14 0.73 -16.47 -2.34
CA PHE A 14 0.40 -15.77 -3.59
C PHE A 14 1.48 -15.99 -4.66
N GLU A 15 2.76 -15.88 -4.29
CA GLU A 15 3.88 -16.15 -5.20
C GLU A 15 3.87 -17.61 -5.70
N ALA A 16 3.69 -18.60 -4.82
CA ALA A 16 3.59 -20.00 -5.22
C ALA A 16 2.41 -20.28 -6.17
N ALA A 17 1.29 -19.56 -6.03
CA ALA A 17 0.17 -19.67 -6.95
C ALA A 17 0.47 -19.06 -8.34
N LEU A 18 1.31 -18.02 -8.38
CA LEU A 18 1.79 -17.39 -9.61
C LEU A 18 2.86 -18.24 -10.30
N GLU A 19 3.78 -18.84 -9.55
CA GLU A 19 4.82 -19.73 -10.08
C GLU A 19 4.23 -20.95 -10.80
N ARG A 20 3.13 -21.52 -10.27
CA ARG A 20 2.36 -22.58 -10.95
C ARG A 20 1.81 -22.15 -12.32
N ARG A 21 1.74 -20.85 -12.59
CA ARG A 21 1.31 -20.25 -13.86
C ARG A 21 2.49 -19.73 -14.69
N GLY A 22 3.73 -20.02 -14.28
CA GLY A 22 4.95 -19.54 -14.95
C GLY A 22 5.23 -18.05 -14.72
N LEU A 23 4.66 -17.45 -13.69
CA LEU A 23 4.86 -16.05 -13.34
C LEU A 23 5.65 -15.92 -12.05
N SER A 24 6.65 -15.04 -12.00
CA SER A 24 7.50 -14.83 -10.83
C SER A 24 7.78 -13.35 -10.58
N GLY A 25 8.02 -12.98 -9.33
CA GLY A 25 8.36 -11.64 -8.88
C GLY A 25 7.17 -10.68 -8.78
N ILE A 26 5.96 -11.11 -9.18
CA ILE A 26 4.77 -10.24 -9.18
C ILE A 26 4.32 -9.94 -7.75
N SER A 27 4.41 -10.87 -6.80
CA SER A 27 4.05 -10.61 -5.40
C SER A 27 4.86 -9.43 -4.84
N SER A 28 6.18 -9.42 -5.10
CA SER A 28 7.07 -8.34 -4.66
C SER A 28 6.73 -6.98 -5.29
N GLN A 29 6.39 -6.95 -6.57
CA GLN A 29 6.01 -5.72 -7.28
C GLN A 29 4.70 -5.17 -6.74
N VAL A 30 3.70 -6.03 -6.51
CA VAL A 30 2.41 -5.64 -5.93
C VAL A 30 2.60 -5.06 -4.53
N LEU A 31 3.41 -5.69 -3.69
CA LEU A 31 3.68 -5.20 -2.33
C LEU A 31 4.42 -3.85 -2.33
N THR A 32 5.37 -3.66 -3.24
CA THR A 32 6.08 -2.37 -3.40
C THR A 32 5.12 -1.25 -3.79
N LEU A 33 4.20 -1.52 -4.72
CA LEU A 33 3.17 -0.55 -5.13
C LEU A 33 2.20 -0.25 -4.00
N ASP A 34 1.76 -1.26 -3.24
CA ASP A 34 0.90 -1.07 -2.07
C ASP A 34 1.57 -0.21 -0.99
N GLU A 35 2.85 -0.48 -0.70
CA GLU A 35 3.62 0.32 0.25
C GLU A 35 3.73 1.78 -0.18
N SER A 36 4.12 2.03 -1.44
CA SER A 36 4.19 3.38 -2.00
C SER A 36 2.86 4.11 -1.92
N ARG A 37 1.76 3.41 -2.23
CA ARG A 37 0.40 3.97 -2.12
C ARG A 37 0.06 4.33 -0.68
N ARG A 38 0.29 3.44 0.29
CA ARG A 38 0.01 3.69 1.71
C ARG A 38 0.84 4.84 2.25
N ALA A 39 2.12 4.94 1.86
CA ALA A 39 2.99 6.05 2.24
C ALA A 39 2.44 7.40 1.75
N LYS A 40 2.01 7.48 0.48
CA LYS A 40 1.41 8.69 -0.10
C LYS A 40 0.11 9.10 0.60
N ILE A 41 -0.76 8.14 0.90
CA ILE A 41 -2.02 8.40 1.64
C ILE A 41 -1.70 8.99 3.01
N ARG A 42 -0.81 8.35 3.77
CA ARG A 42 -0.40 8.84 5.10
C ARG A 42 0.18 10.25 5.03
N ALA A 43 1.02 10.53 4.03
CA ALA A 43 1.60 11.86 3.84
C ALA A 43 0.52 12.91 3.56
N ALA A 44 -0.46 12.60 2.70
CA ALA A 44 -1.56 13.50 2.40
C ALA A 44 -2.46 13.75 3.63
N GLU A 45 -2.78 12.71 4.40
CA GLU A 45 -3.54 12.82 5.65
C GLU A 45 -2.80 13.70 6.67
N THR A 46 -1.49 13.50 6.80
CA THR A 46 -0.63 14.30 7.70
C THR A 46 -0.58 15.77 7.28
N ALA A 47 -0.43 16.04 5.98
CA ALA A 47 -0.44 17.39 5.44
C ALA A 47 -1.79 18.09 5.66
N THR A 48 -2.90 17.36 5.47
CA THR A 48 -4.26 17.87 5.72
C THR A 48 -4.47 18.20 7.20
N ALA A 49 -4.00 17.33 8.10
CA ALA A 49 -4.08 17.57 9.55
C ALA A 49 -3.28 18.82 9.96
N ALA A 50 -2.06 18.98 9.42
CA ALA A 50 -1.24 20.16 9.66
C ALA A 50 -1.89 21.44 9.13
N GLN A 51 -2.47 21.39 7.92
CA GLN A 51 -3.21 22.53 7.34
C GLN A 51 -4.39 22.93 8.23
N ASN A 52 -5.17 21.96 8.71
CA ASN A 52 -6.32 22.24 9.58
C ASN A 52 -5.91 22.85 10.93
N ALA A 53 -4.77 22.45 11.49
CA ALA A 53 -4.23 23.05 12.70
C ALA A 53 -3.82 24.52 12.46
N ALA A 54 -3.06 24.77 11.39
CA ALA A 54 -2.63 26.13 11.03
C ALA A 54 -3.83 27.06 10.76
N SER A 55 -4.87 26.59 10.06
CA SER A 55 -6.08 27.37 9.81
C SER A 55 -6.82 27.76 11.10
N LYS A 56 -6.75 26.94 12.16
CA LYS A 56 -7.35 27.25 13.46
C LYS A 56 -6.53 28.27 14.26
N GLU A 57 -5.21 28.30 14.07
CA GLU A 57 -4.33 29.27 14.75
C GLU A 57 -4.40 30.66 14.10
N ALA A 58 -4.67 30.72 12.79
CA ALA A 58 -4.72 31.95 12.02
C ALA A 58 -6.08 32.66 12.02
N GLY A 59 -7.16 31.96 12.42
CA GLY A 59 -8.51 32.52 12.51
C GLY A 59 -8.86 32.93 13.93
#